data_AF-K0KTT5-F1
#
_entry.id   AF-K0KTT5-F1
#
_cell.length_a   1.000
_cell.length_b   1.000
_cell.length_c   1.000
_cell.angle_alpha   90.00
_cell.angle_beta   90.00
_cell.angle_gamma   90.00
#
_symmetry.space_group_name_H-M   'P 1'
#
loop_
_entity.id
_entity.type
_entity.pdbx_description
1 polymer ?
#
loop_
_entity_poly.entity_id
_entity_poly.type
_entity_poly.pdbx_seq_one_letter_code
_entity_poly.pdbx_strand_id
1 'polypeptide(L)'
;MSKPFKQVDVFTKTKFKGNPVAVFFQADDLSDQQMATIANWTNLSETTFVQTPTDPSKADYKLRIFTPSSELPFAGHPTIGSCHALLEAGIIKPNDQGIIIQECKAGLVEINVKQDGKISFKLPYAKHSEFTETNEILKELGISSNQVKRTNLVDDGPLWLTFELNSAQDVLDLTPNFSGIAQVLNASGNGSIGIDVFGKYHDKESLTYEARNFAPNDGVDEDPVCGSGLRCYWFYFSLSR
;
A
#
# COMPACT_ATOMS: atom_id res chain seq x y z
N MET A 1 -25.93 17.63 1.27
CA MET A 1 -24.79 18.17 2.03
C MET A 1 -23.57 18.07 1.14
N SER A 2 -22.74 19.11 1.07
CA SER A 2 -21.48 19.10 0.30
C SER A 2 -20.33 18.84 1.25
N LYS A 3 -19.35 18.03 0.85
CA LYS A 3 -18.10 17.81 1.57
C LYS A 3 -16.94 18.33 0.73
N PRO A 4 -15.96 19.05 1.29
CA PRO A 4 -14.72 19.29 0.57
C PRO A 4 -14.07 17.95 0.26
N PHE A 5 -13.53 17.83 -0.95
CA PHE A 5 -13.02 16.57 -1.48
C PHE A 5 -11.73 16.83 -2.25
N LYS A 6 -10.80 15.89 -2.17
CA LYS A 6 -9.60 15.86 -3.01
C LYS A 6 -9.27 14.43 -3.39
N GLN A 7 -8.94 14.21 -4.67
CA GLN A 7 -8.32 12.98 -5.11
C GLN A 7 -6.81 13.22 -5.29
N VAL A 8 -5.99 12.38 -4.67
CA VAL A 8 -4.52 12.54 -4.66
C VAL A 8 -3.87 11.30 -5.26
N ASP A 9 -3.02 11.49 -6.27
CA ASP A 9 -2.11 10.44 -6.72
C ASP A 9 -0.92 10.35 -5.77
N VAL A 10 -0.82 9.25 -5.03
CA VAL A 10 0.28 9.01 -4.08
C VAL A 10 1.47 8.37 -4.80
N PHE A 11 2.68 8.57 -4.27
CA PHE A 11 3.96 8.08 -4.79
C PHE A 11 4.42 8.67 -6.14
N THR A 12 3.79 9.75 -6.59
CA THR A 12 4.17 10.40 -7.84
C THR A 12 4.12 11.91 -7.75
N LYS A 13 4.86 12.58 -8.63
CA LYS A 13 4.72 14.02 -8.92
C LYS A 13 3.97 14.25 -10.25
N THR A 14 3.64 13.18 -10.96
CA THR A 14 3.03 13.20 -12.28
C THR A 14 1.60 12.74 -12.16
N LYS A 15 0.66 13.54 -12.63
CA LYS A 15 -0.77 13.21 -12.61
C LYS A 15 -1.02 11.85 -13.29
N PHE A 16 -1.89 11.05 -12.68
CA PHE A 16 -2.36 9.75 -13.18
C PHE A 16 -1.26 8.67 -13.25
N LYS A 17 -0.19 8.81 -12.46
CA LYS A 17 0.96 7.90 -12.43
C LYS A 17 1.32 7.44 -11.02
N GLY A 18 0.33 7.43 -10.12
CA GLY A 18 0.49 7.02 -8.73
C GLY A 18 -0.63 6.07 -8.32
N ASN A 19 -0.78 5.87 -7.02
CA ASN A 19 -1.93 5.18 -6.46
C ASN A 19 -2.95 6.21 -5.94
N PRO A 20 -4.14 6.32 -6.55
CA PRO A 20 -5.11 7.36 -6.21
C PRO A 20 -5.82 7.07 -4.88
N VAL A 21 -5.91 8.07 -4.01
CA VAL A 21 -6.78 8.04 -2.83
C VAL A 21 -7.78 9.19 -2.87
N ALA A 22 -9.04 8.88 -2.57
CA ALA A 22 -10.10 9.87 -2.35
C ALA A 22 -10.06 10.36 -0.90
N VAL A 23 -9.96 11.67 -0.67
CA VAL A 23 -9.88 12.28 0.66
C VAL A 23 -11.09 13.21 0.87
N PHE A 24 -11.97 12.84 1.79
CA PHE A 24 -13.08 13.66 2.24
C PHE A 24 -12.71 14.41 3.52
N PHE A 25 -12.79 15.73 3.48
CA PHE A 25 -12.54 16.58 4.65
C PHE A 25 -13.81 16.73 5.49
N GLN A 26 -13.65 17.06 6.78
CA GLN A 26 -14.74 17.42 7.71
C GLN A 26 -15.83 16.35 7.77
N ALA A 27 -15.42 15.10 8.00
CA ALA A 27 -16.28 13.92 7.94
C ALA A 27 -16.88 13.52 9.31
N ASP A 28 -16.89 14.42 10.29
CA ASP A 28 -17.39 14.16 11.66
C ASP A 28 -18.88 13.79 11.72
N ASP A 29 -19.67 14.29 10.76
CA ASP A 29 -21.12 14.08 10.65
C ASP A 29 -21.49 12.87 9.78
N LEU A 30 -20.51 12.17 9.19
CA LEU A 30 -20.76 10.97 8.39
C LEU A 30 -20.82 9.74 9.30
N SER A 31 -21.92 9.00 9.19
CA SER A 31 -22.03 7.67 9.77
C SER A 31 -21.12 6.65 9.07
N ASP A 32 -20.79 5.56 9.75
CA ASP A 32 -20.02 4.44 9.20
C ASP A 32 -20.65 3.89 7.90
N GLN A 33 -21.98 3.78 7.86
CA GLN A 33 -22.70 3.32 6.67
C GLN A 33 -22.55 4.29 5.48
N GLN A 34 -22.57 5.61 5.74
CA GLN A 34 -22.37 6.61 4.70
C GLN A 34 -20.92 6.58 4.19
N MET A 35 -19.94 6.49 5.08
CA MET A 35 -18.53 6.36 4.69
C MET A 35 -18.29 5.11 3.84
N ALA A 36 -18.80 3.95 4.26
CA ALA A 36 -18.71 2.72 3.48
C ALA A 36 -19.41 2.83 2.11
N THR A 37 -20.59 3.46 2.06
CA THR A 37 -21.33 3.67 0.80
C THR A 37 -20.56 4.57 -0.16
N ILE A 38 -19.94 5.63 0.35
CA ILE A 38 -19.10 6.54 -0.45
C ILE A 38 -17.87 5.81 -0.96
N ALA A 39 -17.17 5.06 -0.09
CA ALA A 39 -15.98 4.30 -0.48
C ALA A 39 -16.28 3.22 -1.53
N ASN A 40 -17.45 2.58 -1.43
CA ASN A 40 -17.92 1.66 -2.45
C ASN A 40 -18.19 2.37 -3.78
N TRP A 41 -18.84 3.53 -3.74
CA TRP A 41 -19.19 4.31 -4.93
C TRP A 41 -17.98 4.93 -5.63
N THR A 42 -16.96 5.40 -4.90
CA THR A 42 -15.73 5.94 -5.48
C THR A 42 -14.93 4.88 -6.22
N ASN A 43 -15.04 3.62 -5.79
CA ASN A 43 -14.41 2.45 -6.42
C ASN A 43 -12.90 2.64 -6.65
N LEU A 44 -12.24 3.31 -5.70
CA LEU A 44 -10.78 3.33 -5.57
C LEU A 44 -10.35 2.24 -4.61
N SER A 45 -9.05 1.91 -4.57
CA SER A 45 -8.51 0.97 -3.58
C SER A 45 -8.88 1.41 -2.17
N GLU A 46 -8.73 2.71 -1.88
CA GLU A 46 -9.15 3.30 -0.61
C GLU A 46 -9.75 4.70 -0.75
N THR A 47 -10.65 4.99 0.16
CA THR A 47 -11.23 6.32 0.43
C THR A 47 -11.04 6.66 1.89
N THR A 48 -10.61 7.89 2.17
CA THR A 48 -10.35 8.38 3.52
C THR A 48 -11.28 9.49 3.93
N PHE A 49 -11.54 9.53 5.22
CA PHE A 49 -12.43 10.48 5.86
C PHE A 49 -11.69 11.13 7.02
N VAL A 50 -11.44 12.43 6.90
CA VAL A 50 -10.75 13.23 7.90
C VAL A 50 -11.76 13.73 8.93
N GLN A 51 -11.52 13.40 10.19
CA GLN A 51 -12.35 13.75 11.34
C GLN A 51 -11.53 14.50 12.38
N THR A 52 -12.24 15.13 13.30
CA THR A 52 -11.67 15.68 14.53
C THR A 52 -11.09 14.52 15.37
N PRO A 53 -9.86 14.65 15.89
CA PRO A 53 -9.27 13.64 16.75
C PRO A 53 -10.05 13.51 18.05
N THR A 54 -10.02 12.31 18.62
CA THR A 54 -10.68 11.99 19.90
C THR A 54 -10.07 12.80 21.04
N ASP A 55 -8.75 13.03 20.97
CA ASP A 55 -8.01 13.90 21.89
C ASP A 55 -7.15 14.89 21.08
N PRO A 56 -7.64 16.12 20.83
CA PRO A 56 -6.90 17.13 20.07
C PRO A 56 -5.57 17.59 20.68
N SER A 57 -5.26 17.19 21.92
CA SER A 57 -3.94 17.44 22.52
C SER A 57 -2.88 16.42 22.10
N LYS A 58 -3.29 15.30 21.49
CA LYS A 58 -2.41 14.18 21.12
C LYS A 58 -2.30 13.92 19.63
N ALA A 59 -3.27 14.37 18.84
CA ALA A 59 -3.31 14.16 17.40
C ALA A 59 -3.76 15.42 16.68
N ASP A 60 -3.25 15.63 15.46
CA ASP A 60 -3.60 16.75 14.61
C ASP A 60 -4.90 16.49 13.83
N TYR A 61 -5.17 15.22 13.50
CA TYR A 61 -6.40 14.79 12.85
C TYR A 61 -6.65 13.30 13.10
N LYS A 62 -7.91 12.87 12.92
CA LYS A 62 -8.29 11.47 12.84
C LYS A 62 -8.58 11.07 11.41
N LEU A 63 -8.11 9.90 11.03
CA LEU A 63 -8.32 9.34 9.71
C LEU A 63 -9.05 8.01 9.80
N ARG A 64 -10.14 7.91 9.04
CA ARG A 64 -10.82 6.63 8.77
C ARG A 64 -10.55 6.21 7.35
N ILE A 65 -10.25 4.94 7.13
CA ILE A 65 -9.75 4.42 5.86
C ILE A 65 -10.64 3.26 5.43
N PHE A 66 -11.32 3.41 4.31
CA PHE A 66 -12.24 2.41 3.79
C PHE A 66 -11.77 1.91 2.43
N THR A 67 -11.83 0.60 2.23
CA THR A 67 -11.91 0.01 0.90
C THR A 67 -13.38 0.02 0.42
N PRO A 68 -13.68 -0.40 -0.82
CA PRO A 68 -15.07 -0.57 -1.27
C PRO A 68 -15.89 -1.58 -0.45
N SER A 69 -15.24 -2.46 0.32
CA SER A 69 -15.88 -3.58 1.03
C SER A 69 -15.86 -3.45 2.55
N SER A 70 -14.87 -2.77 3.12
CA SER A 70 -14.68 -2.73 4.57
C SER A 70 -13.82 -1.56 5.02
N GLU A 71 -13.68 -1.42 6.33
CA GLU A 71 -12.78 -0.41 6.89
C GLU A 71 -11.48 -1.04 7.39
N LEU A 72 -10.37 -0.41 7.02
CA LEU A 72 -9.03 -0.80 7.43
C LEU A 72 -8.62 -0.11 8.74
N PRO A 73 -7.90 -0.80 9.63
CA PRO A 73 -7.36 -0.17 10.82
C PRO A 73 -6.26 0.87 10.50
N PHE A 74 -5.55 0.65 9.40
CA PHE A 74 -4.44 1.46 8.91
C PHE A 74 -4.15 1.11 7.43
N ALA A 75 -3.67 2.08 6.66
CA ALA A 75 -3.08 1.85 5.34
C ALA A 75 -2.04 2.95 5.00
N GLY A 76 -0.98 2.56 4.28
CA GLY A 76 0.18 3.42 4.06
C GLY A 76 -0.05 4.57 3.07
N HIS A 77 -0.37 4.27 1.82
CA HIS A 77 -0.61 5.31 0.82
C HIS A 77 -1.80 6.23 1.19
N PRO A 78 -2.89 5.74 1.82
CA PRO A 78 -3.97 6.62 2.25
C PRO A 78 -3.54 7.59 3.36
N THR A 79 -2.64 7.16 4.26
CA THR A 79 -2.02 8.03 5.27
C THR A 79 -1.19 9.14 4.61
N ILE A 80 -0.35 8.82 3.62
CA ILE A 80 0.47 9.82 2.91
C ILE A 80 -0.41 10.79 2.14
N GLY A 81 -1.36 10.29 1.35
CA GLY A 81 -2.22 11.11 0.50
C GLY A 81 -3.13 12.03 1.30
N SER A 82 -3.67 11.56 2.43
CA SER A 82 -4.51 12.38 3.32
C SER A 82 -3.70 13.45 4.03
N CYS A 83 -2.51 13.11 4.54
CA CYS A 83 -1.60 14.10 5.12
C CYS A 83 -1.21 15.18 4.11
N HIS A 84 -0.85 14.78 2.88
CA HIS A 84 -0.55 15.70 1.79
C HIS A 84 -1.72 16.62 1.47
N ALA A 85 -2.94 16.08 1.35
CA ALA A 85 -4.15 16.84 1.05
C ALA A 85 -4.44 17.90 2.12
N LEU A 86 -4.27 17.56 3.41
CA LEU A 86 -4.50 18.46 4.54
C LEU A 86 -3.44 19.57 4.62
N LEU A 87 -2.18 19.23 4.35
CA LEU A 87 -1.07 20.19 4.29
C LEU A 87 -1.27 21.20 3.17
N GLU A 88 -1.61 20.74 1.96
CA GLU A 88 -1.80 21.61 0.81
C GLU A 88 -3.04 22.51 0.98
N ALA A 89 -4.07 22.03 1.67
CA ALA A 89 -5.24 22.83 2.03
C ALA A 89 -4.98 23.84 3.17
N GLY A 90 -3.81 23.79 3.82
CA GLY A 90 -3.47 24.65 4.97
C GLY A 90 -4.28 24.34 6.23
N ILE A 91 -4.89 23.14 6.32
CA ILE A 91 -5.72 22.72 7.46
C ILE A 91 -4.85 22.29 8.64
N ILE A 92 -3.72 21.64 8.35
CA ILE A 92 -2.73 21.23 9.35
C ILE A 92 -1.36 21.80 8.97
N LYS A 93 -0.46 21.85 9.95
CA LYS A 93 0.95 22.18 9.76
C LYS A 93 1.80 21.27 10.64
N PRO A 94 2.99 20.85 10.19
CA PRO A 94 3.89 20.13 11.07
C PRO A 94 4.37 21.04 12.21
N ASN A 95 4.74 20.43 13.33
CA ASN A 95 5.41 21.15 14.43
C ASN A 95 6.84 21.57 14.04
N ASP A 96 7.56 22.22 14.96
CA ASP A 96 8.93 22.70 14.72
C ASP A 96 9.95 21.60 14.39
N GLN A 97 9.61 20.33 14.66
CA GLN A 97 10.44 19.16 14.34
C GLN A 97 10.04 18.50 13.01
N GLY A 98 9.05 19.04 12.29
CA GLY A 98 8.54 18.43 11.07
C GLY A 98 7.57 17.27 11.30
N ILE A 99 6.94 17.19 12.48
CA ILE A 99 6.10 16.05 12.87
C ILE A 99 4.61 16.42 12.84
N ILE A 100 3.80 15.45 12.39
CA ILE A 100 2.33 15.43 12.44
C ILE A 100 1.90 14.10 13.06
N ILE A 101 0.89 14.11 13.92
CA ILE A 101 0.32 12.92 14.54
C ILE A 101 -1.08 12.65 13.98
N GLN A 102 -1.23 11.51 13.29
CA GLN A 102 -2.52 11.01 12.83
C GLN A 102 -3.09 10.02 13.84
N GLU A 103 -4.35 10.19 14.24
CA GLU A 103 -5.13 9.15 14.91
C GLU A 103 -5.81 8.25 13.88
N CYS A 104 -5.72 6.94 14.03
CA CYS A 104 -6.50 5.97 13.25
C CYS A 104 -6.88 4.76 14.13
N LYS A 105 -7.58 3.79 13.56
CA LYS A 105 -8.00 2.56 14.28
C LYS A 105 -6.81 1.74 14.81
N ALA A 106 -5.65 1.82 14.17
CA ALA A 106 -4.40 1.21 14.65
C ALA A 106 -3.70 2.01 15.76
N GLY A 107 -4.23 3.18 16.14
CA GLY A 107 -3.66 4.08 17.15
C GLY A 107 -3.07 5.35 16.55
N LEU A 108 -2.09 5.93 17.26
CA LEU A 108 -1.41 7.15 16.84
C LEU A 108 -0.25 6.81 15.89
N VAL A 109 -0.21 7.48 14.75
CA VAL A 109 0.82 7.34 13.72
C VAL A 109 1.59 8.66 13.63
N GLU A 110 2.88 8.60 13.96
CA GLU A 110 3.79 9.71 13.78
C GLU A 110 4.24 9.81 12.32
N ILE A 111 3.97 10.96 11.71
CA ILE A 111 4.29 11.27 10.32
C ILE A 111 5.34 12.37 10.31
N ASN A 112 6.47 12.08 9.65
CA ASN A 112 7.57 12.99 9.42
C ASN A 112 7.40 13.68 8.05
N VAL A 113 7.38 15.00 8.06
CA VAL A 113 7.26 15.87 6.89
C VAL A 113 8.55 16.67 6.73
N LYS A 114 9.28 16.41 5.64
CA LYS A 114 10.52 17.12 5.32
C LYS A 114 10.23 18.43 4.60
N GLN A 115 11.21 19.35 4.66
CA GLN A 115 11.14 20.64 3.95
C GLN A 115 10.99 20.50 2.43
N ASP A 116 11.47 19.40 1.84
CA ASP A 116 11.32 19.09 0.42
C ASP A 116 9.95 18.48 0.06
N GLY A 117 9.02 18.44 1.02
CA GLY A 117 7.66 17.92 0.87
C GLY A 117 7.54 16.40 1.00
N LYS A 118 8.64 15.67 1.28
CA LYS A 118 8.55 14.22 1.49
C LYS A 118 7.86 13.91 2.81
N ILE A 119 6.88 13.01 2.73
CA ILE A 119 6.11 12.49 3.85
C ILE A 119 6.56 11.05 4.11
N SER A 120 6.81 10.72 5.36
CA SER A 120 7.22 9.37 5.78
C SER A 120 6.68 9.05 7.16
N PHE A 121 6.52 7.78 7.48
CA PHE A 121 6.13 7.32 8.81
C PHE A 121 6.83 5.99 9.07
N LYS A 122 6.86 5.57 10.33
CA LYS A 122 7.46 4.29 10.71
C LYS A 122 6.41 3.20 10.75
N LEU A 123 6.72 2.08 10.11
CA LEU A 123 5.97 0.84 10.23
C LEU A 123 6.68 -0.11 11.20
N PRO A 124 5.96 -1.07 11.83
CA PRO A 124 6.59 -2.17 12.55
C PRO A 124 7.49 -3.01 11.61
N TYR A 125 8.24 -3.97 12.13
CA TYR A 125 8.92 -4.93 11.26
C TYR A 125 7.91 -5.95 10.72
N ALA A 126 8.05 -6.31 9.43
CA ALA A 126 7.25 -7.37 8.82
C ALA A 126 7.67 -8.72 9.42
N LYS A 127 6.71 -9.66 9.52
CA LYS A 127 7.04 -11.06 9.82
C LYS A 127 7.25 -11.79 8.50
N HIS A 128 8.00 -12.90 8.54
CA HIS A 128 8.19 -13.72 7.36
C HIS A 128 8.38 -15.19 7.71
N SER A 129 8.20 -16.03 6.70
CA SER A 129 8.61 -17.43 6.73
C SER A 129 9.13 -17.86 5.37
N GLU A 130 9.92 -18.92 5.35
CA GLU A 130 10.36 -19.52 4.09
C GLU A 130 9.16 -20.00 3.29
N PHE A 131 9.25 -19.84 1.97
CA PHE A 131 8.31 -20.38 1.01
C PHE A 131 9.10 -20.87 -0.19
N THR A 132 8.76 -22.06 -0.68
CA THR A 132 9.32 -22.60 -1.93
C THR A 132 8.26 -22.52 -3.00
N GLU A 133 8.60 -21.93 -4.13
CA GLU A 133 7.73 -21.85 -5.29
C GLU A 133 7.36 -23.23 -5.83
N THR A 134 6.16 -23.33 -6.39
CA THR A 134 5.68 -24.54 -7.05
C THR A 134 5.58 -24.32 -8.56
N ASN A 135 5.57 -25.39 -9.34
CA ASN A 135 5.43 -25.27 -10.80
C ASN A 135 4.10 -24.65 -11.20
N GLU A 136 3.05 -24.85 -10.40
CA GLU A 136 1.73 -24.25 -10.61
C GLU A 136 1.81 -22.73 -10.52
N ILE A 137 2.36 -22.17 -9.43
CA ILE A 137 2.42 -20.70 -9.27
C ILE A 137 3.34 -20.04 -10.31
N LEU A 138 4.44 -20.70 -10.69
CA LEU A 138 5.34 -20.22 -11.74
C LEU A 138 4.66 -20.18 -13.11
N LYS A 139 3.86 -21.21 -13.44
CA LYS A 139 3.06 -21.25 -14.66
C LYS A 139 2.06 -20.10 -14.70
N GLU A 140 1.38 -19.81 -13.59
CA GLU A 140 0.41 -18.72 -13.54
C GLU A 140 1.05 -17.33 -13.62
N LEU A 141 2.33 -17.19 -13.25
CA LEU A 141 3.15 -15.99 -13.49
C LEU A 141 3.74 -15.93 -14.90
N GLY A 142 3.72 -17.03 -15.66
CA GLY A 142 4.32 -17.12 -16.99
C GLY A 142 5.85 -17.22 -16.99
N ILE A 143 6.46 -17.72 -15.92
CA ILE A 143 7.92 -17.80 -15.76
C ILE A 143 8.40 -19.22 -15.42
N SER A 144 9.70 -19.45 -15.53
CA SER A 144 10.37 -20.68 -15.07
C SER A 144 11.22 -20.43 -13.82
N SER A 145 11.52 -21.50 -13.07
CA SER A 145 12.25 -21.42 -11.79
C SER A 145 13.65 -20.81 -11.92
N ASN A 146 14.29 -20.91 -13.09
CA ASN A 146 15.58 -20.25 -13.35
C ASN A 146 15.52 -18.72 -13.37
N GLN A 147 14.33 -18.11 -13.50
CA GLN A 147 14.11 -16.68 -13.42
C GLN A 147 13.97 -16.18 -11.97
N VAL A 148 13.76 -17.12 -11.03
CA VAL A 148 13.54 -16.82 -9.60
C VAL A 148 14.86 -16.94 -8.85
N LYS A 149 15.21 -15.89 -8.12
CA LYS A 149 16.36 -15.88 -7.21
C LYS A 149 15.99 -16.39 -5.83
N ARG A 150 14.90 -15.86 -5.28
CA ARG A 150 14.47 -16.11 -3.91
C ARG A 150 12.97 -15.92 -3.78
N THR A 151 12.40 -16.61 -2.81
CA THR A 151 10.99 -16.51 -2.44
C THR A 151 10.83 -16.48 -0.92
N ASN A 152 9.80 -15.81 -0.45
CA ASN A 152 9.37 -15.81 0.96
C ASN A 152 7.88 -15.55 1.04
N LEU A 153 7.32 -15.93 2.18
CA LEU A 153 6.02 -15.45 2.62
C LEU A 153 6.25 -14.27 3.57
N VAL A 154 5.69 -13.10 3.28
CA VAL A 154 5.90 -11.87 4.07
C VAL A 154 4.55 -11.32 4.55
N ASP A 155 4.43 -11.13 5.87
CA ASP A 155 3.28 -10.52 6.53
C ASP A 155 3.60 -9.05 6.86
N ASP A 156 2.98 -8.16 6.08
CA ASP A 156 3.09 -6.72 6.23
C ASP A 156 1.82 -6.08 6.81
N GLY A 157 0.91 -6.89 7.34
CA GLY A 157 -0.51 -6.60 7.51
C GLY A 157 -1.32 -7.49 6.57
N PRO A 158 -1.25 -7.28 5.24
CA PRO A 158 -1.58 -8.30 4.27
C PRO A 158 -0.42 -9.31 4.12
N LEU A 159 -0.79 -10.55 3.83
CA LEU A 159 0.16 -11.64 3.60
C LEU A 159 0.46 -11.80 2.11
N TRP A 160 1.73 -11.70 1.73
CA TRP A 160 2.20 -11.73 0.35
C TRP A 160 3.15 -12.89 0.10
N LEU A 161 2.94 -13.62 -1.01
CA LEU A 161 4.00 -14.42 -1.60
C LEU A 161 4.95 -13.50 -2.35
N THR A 162 6.18 -13.39 -1.90
CA THR A 162 7.16 -12.47 -2.47
C THR A 162 8.19 -13.21 -3.30
N PHE A 163 8.47 -12.72 -4.51
CA PHE A 163 9.40 -13.28 -5.47
C PHE A 163 10.44 -12.24 -5.89
N GLU A 164 11.72 -12.55 -5.68
CA GLU A 164 12.81 -11.82 -6.31
C GLU A 164 13.16 -12.49 -7.64
N LEU A 165 13.03 -11.75 -8.74
CA LEU A 165 13.42 -12.19 -10.08
C LEU A 165 14.85 -11.75 -10.44
N ASN A 166 15.36 -12.31 -11.54
CA ASN A 166 16.72 -12.04 -11.98
C ASN A 166 16.97 -10.57 -12.37
N SER A 167 15.98 -9.91 -12.97
CA SER A 167 16.09 -8.55 -13.45
C SER A 167 14.76 -7.79 -13.40
N ALA A 168 14.84 -6.47 -13.52
CA ALA A 168 13.66 -5.63 -13.74
C ALA A 168 12.90 -6.02 -15.01
N GLN A 169 13.62 -6.44 -16.07
CA GLN A 169 12.99 -6.87 -17.32
C GLN A 169 12.14 -8.13 -17.13
N ASP A 170 12.62 -9.10 -16.33
CA ASP A 170 11.83 -10.29 -16.00
C ASP A 170 10.50 -9.94 -15.31
N VAL A 171 10.47 -8.87 -14.50
CA VAL A 171 9.24 -8.39 -13.85
C VAL A 171 8.31 -7.70 -14.85
N LEU A 172 8.86 -6.86 -15.73
CA LEU A 172 8.09 -6.16 -16.76
C LEU A 172 7.45 -7.13 -17.76
N ASP A 173 8.13 -8.23 -18.08
CA ASP A 173 7.67 -9.23 -19.05
C ASP A 173 6.63 -10.21 -18.50
N LEU A 174 6.29 -10.14 -17.20
CA LEU A 174 5.29 -11.03 -16.60
C LEU A 174 3.92 -10.86 -17.25
N THR A 175 3.29 -11.98 -17.57
CA THR A 175 1.91 -12.07 -18.07
C THR A 175 1.06 -12.90 -17.10
N PRO A 176 0.71 -12.35 -15.92
CA PRO A 176 0.03 -13.11 -14.88
C PRO A 176 -1.37 -13.56 -15.30
N ASN A 177 -1.70 -14.82 -15.01
CA ASN A 177 -3.08 -15.30 -15.01
C ASN A 177 -3.68 -15.11 -13.61
N PHE A 178 -4.36 -13.98 -13.39
CA PHE A 178 -4.93 -13.61 -12.10
C PHE A 178 -5.88 -14.67 -11.52
N SER A 179 -6.72 -15.26 -12.38
CA SER A 179 -7.64 -16.32 -11.96
C SER A 179 -6.91 -17.59 -11.51
N GLY A 180 -5.83 -17.96 -12.20
CA GLY A 180 -4.96 -19.08 -11.82
C GLY A 180 -4.20 -18.81 -10.53
N ILE A 181 -3.65 -17.60 -10.37
CA ILE A 181 -3.00 -17.17 -9.13
C ILE A 181 -3.98 -17.33 -7.95
N ALA A 182 -5.19 -16.78 -8.04
CA ALA A 182 -6.19 -16.92 -6.99
C ALA A 182 -6.50 -18.39 -6.66
N GLN A 183 -6.65 -19.25 -7.66
CA GLN A 183 -6.90 -20.69 -7.45
C GLN A 183 -5.76 -21.36 -6.69
N VAL A 184 -4.50 -21.11 -7.08
CA VAL A 184 -3.32 -21.70 -6.42
C VAL A 184 -3.20 -21.19 -4.99
N LEU A 185 -3.37 -19.87 -4.77
CA LEU A 185 -3.32 -19.29 -3.43
C LEU A 185 -4.41 -19.87 -2.51
N ASN A 186 -5.64 -19.98 -3.01
CA ASN A 186 -6.75 -20.54 -2.24
C ASN A 186 -6.54 -22.03 -1.92
N ALA A 187 -6.01 -22.80 -2.87
CA ALA A 187 -5.68 -24.21 -2.66
C ALA A 187 -4.55 -24.41 -1.63
N SER A 188 -3.59 -23.47 -1.56
CA SER A 188 -2.50 -23.52 -0.58
C SER A 188 -2.98 -23.33 0.87
N GLY A 189 -4.12 -22.66 1.07
CA GLY A 189 -4.67 -22.36 2.39
C GLY A 189 -3.79 -21.45 3.26
N ASN A 190 -2.75 -20.82 2.71
CA ASN A 190 -1.80 -20.02 3.49
C ASN A 190 -2.34 -18.63 3.87
N GLY A 191 -3.46 -18.19 3.28
CA GLY A 191 -4.10 -16.91 3.57
C GLY A 191 -3.47 -15.72 2.83
N SER A 192 -2.62 -15.95 1.82
CA SER A 192 -2.01 -14.86 1.04
C SER A 192 -3.05 -14.17 0.18
N ILE A 193 -2.97 -12.83 0.14
CA ILE A 193 -3.85 -12.01 -0.70
C ILE A 193 -3.36 -11.94 -2.15
N GLY A 194 -2.10 -12.29 -2.38
CA GLY A 194 -1.47 -12.05 -3.67
C GLY A 194 0.00 -12.40 -3.74
N ILE A 195 0.62 -11.93 -4.83
CA ILE A 195 2.04 -12.07 -5.14
C ILE A 195 2.66 -10.68 -5.30
N ASP A 196 3.77 -10.45 -4.60
CA ASP A 196 4.69 -9.33 -4.83
C ASP A 196 5.90 -9.85 -5.63
N VAL A 197 6.23 -9.20 -6.73
CA VAL A 197 7.37 -9.56 -7.60
C VAL A 197 8.28 -8.34 -7.73
N PHE A 198 9.59 -8.53 -7.59
CA PHE A 198 10.55 -7.45 -7.79
C PHE A 198 11.86 -7.92 -8.43
N GLY A 199 12.55 -7.01 -9.13
CA GLY A 199 13.74 -7.34 -9.90
C GLY A 199 14.64 -6.12 -10.11
N LYS A 200 15.96 -6.32 -10.06
CA LYS A 200 16.95 -5.24 -10.11
C LYS A 200 17.16 -4.71 -11.53
N TYR A 201 17.26 -3.38 -11.69
CA TYR A 201 17.82 -2.75 -12.88
C TYR A 201 19.36 -2.90 -12.87
N HIS A 202 19.93 -3.64 -13.82
CA HIS A 202 21.38 -3.89 -13.88
C HIS A 202 22.16 -2.74 -14.51
N ASP A 203 21.49 -1.88 -15.27
CA ASP A 203 22.03 -0.71 -15.97
C ASP A 203 22.07 0.56 -15.08
N LYS A 204 21.55 0.49 -13.86
CA LYS A 204 21.52 1.60 -12.90
C LYS A 204 22.55 1.38 -11.80
N GLU A 205 23.37 2.41 -11.52
CA GLU A 205 24.36 2.37 -10.43
C GLU A 205 23.71 2.33 -9.04
N SER A 206 22.47 2.81 -8.90
CA SER A 206 21.71 2.81 -7.66
C SER A 206 21.00 1.48 -7.39
N LEU A 207 20.64 1.23 -6.13
CA LEU A 207 19.71 0.16 -5.71
C LEU A 207 18.30 0.46 -6.26
N THR A 208 18.10 0.26 -7.56
CA THR A 208 16.84 0.51 -8.26
C THR A 208 16.25 -0.79 -8.75
N TYR A 209 14.97 -0.96 -8.47
CA TYR A 209 14.21 -2.18 -8.73
C TYR A 209 12.91 -1.83 -9.43
N GLU A 210 12.43 -2.75 -10.25
CA GLU A 210 11.05 -2.79 -10.70
C GLU A 210 10.27 -3.70 -9.76
N ALA A 211 9.01 -3.34 -9.46
CA ALA A 211 8.11 -4.16 -8.68
C ALA A 211 6.70 -4.14 -9.28
N ARG A 212 5.98 -5.25 -9.16
CA ARG A 212 4.56 -5.39 -9.51
C ARG A 212 3.83 -6.19 -8.43
N ASN A 213 2.55 -5.92 -8.24
CA ASN A 213 1.75 -6.48 -7.16
C ASN A 213 0.44 -7.03 -7.69
N PHE A 214 0.25 -8.34 -7.57
CA PHE A 214 -0.95 -9.02 -8.04
C PHE A 214 -1.78 -9.49 -6.85
N ALA A 215 -2.95 -8.92 -6.61
CA ALA A 215 -3.76 -9.18 -5.40
C ALA A 215 -5.17 -9.72 -5.70
N PRO A 216 -5.32 -10.77 -6.53
CA PRO A 216 -6.64 -11.20 -6.98
C PRO A 216 -7.53 -11.71 -5.83
N ASN A 217 -6.95 -12.17 -4.71
CA ASN A 217 -7.72 -12.55 -3.52
C ASN A 217 -8.20 -11.34 -2.70
N ASP A 218 -7.70 -10.13 -2.98
CA ASP A 218 -8.17 -8.86 -2.41
C ASP A 218 -9.11 -8.10 -3.37
N GLY A 219 -9.48 -8.73 -4.49
CA GLY A 219 -10.35 -8.14 -5.52
C GLY A 219 -9.67 -7.14 -6.44
N VAL A 220 -8.33 -7.06 -6.40
CA VAL A 220 -7.51 -6.19 -7.25
C VAL A 220 -6.52 -7.05 -8.03
N ASP A 221 -6.76 -7.24 -9.32
CA ASP A 221 -5.88 -8.07 -10.16
C ASP A 221 -4.42 -7.58 -10.12
N GLU A 222 -4.20 -6.28 -10.32
CA GLU A 222 -2.90 -5.63 -10.20
C GLU A 222 -3.01 -4.25 -9.55
N ASP A 223 -2.30 -4.04 -8.42
CA ASP A 223 -2.21 -2.75 -7.74
C ASP A 223 -1.12 -1.89 -8.43
N PRO A 224 -1.46 -0.69 -8.94
CA PRO A 224 -0.52 0.15 -9.69
C PRO A 224 0.69 0.60 -8.88
N VAL A 225 0.55 0.83 -7.57
CA VAL A 225 1.66 1.12 -6.66
C VAL A 225 1.29 0.66 -5.24
N CYS A 226 1.76 -0.52 -4.85
CA CYS A 226 1.35 -1.15 -3.61
C CYS A 226 2.31 -0.86 -2.44
N GLY A 227 1.93 0.01 -1.51
CA GLY A 227 2.80 0.36 -0.37
C GLY A 227 3.22 -0.84 0.50
N SER A 228 2.33 -1.82 0.71
CA SER A 228 2.62 -3.03 1.51
C SER A 228 3.52 -4.00 0.74
N GLY A 229 3.27 -4.24 -0.55
CA GLY A 229 4.16 -5.01 -1.42
C GLY A 229 5.55 -4.40 -1.50
N LEU A 230 5.64 -3.07 -1.62
CA LEU A 230 6.92 -2.37 -1.58
C LEU A 230 7.68 -2.60 -0.25
N ARG A 231 6.99 -2.81 0.87
CA ARG A 231 7.67 -3.18 2.14
C ARG A 231 8.15 -4.64 2.14
N CYS A 232 7.48 -5.53 1.43
CA CYS A 232 7.90 -6.93 1.25
C CYS A 232 9.25 -7.02 0.52
N TYR A 233 9.50 -6.23 -0.53
CA TYR A 233 10.85 -6.17 -1.11
C TYR A 233 11.88 -5.63 -0.10
N TRP A 234 11.50 -4.63 0.72
CA TRP A 234 12.46 -3.96 1.61
C TRP A 234 12.98 -4.91 2.69
N PHE A 235 12.11 -5.83 3.12
CA PHE A 235 12.48 -6.92 4.00
C PHE A 235 13.67 -7.74 3.46
N TYR A 236 13.79 -8.00 2.15
CA TYR A 236 14.93 -8.73 1.59
C TYR A 236 16.26 -7.98 1.71
N PHE A 237 16.25 -6.64 1.69
CA PHE A 237 17.45 -5.87 1.99
C PHE A 237 17.85 -5.96 3.46
N SER A 238 16.88 -6.16 4.36
CA SER A 238 17.15 -6.34 5.79
C SER A 238 17.74 -7.71 6.13
N LEU A 239 17.38 -8.77 5.38
CA LEU A 239 17.96 -10.11 5.52
C LEU A 239 19.40 -10.23 5.01
N SER A 240 19.85 -9.28 4.20
CA SER A 240 21.17 -9.32 3.54
C SER A 240 22.24 -8.52 4.29
N ARG A 241 21.95 -8.12 5.55
CA ARG A 241 22.85 -7.43 6.48
C ARG A 241 23.09 -8.31 7.70
#